data_AF-A0A6I1K268-F1
#
_entry.id   AF-A0A6I1K268-F1
#
_cell.length_a   1.000
_cell.length_b   1.000
_cell.length_c   1.000
_cell.angle_alpha   90.00
_cell.angle_beta   90.00
_cell.angle_gamma   90.00
#
_symmetry.space_group_name_H-M   'P 1'
#
loop_
_entity.id
_entity.type
_entity.pdbx_description
1 polymer ?
#
loop_
_entity_poly.entity_id
_entity_poly.type
_entity_poly.pdbx_seq_one_letter_code
_entity_poly.pdbx_strand_id
1 'polypeptide(L)'
;MISHIEPAAGKSSAPTYQLKIVLLGSKPPIWRRLQVPGDASLGWLHAVLQVALGWTNSHLHHFLTRDALYADPRDNEDMGFGEQPDRDEAKATLAQVAPDADAQFGYEYDFGDSWEHEITVEKILPGEAATATTALCLDGARACPPEDCGGIWGYAELLKTLKNPKHPEHKTMKEWLGRPFDAAAFDVAKTNLWLRKLKWPRVTEAQLRKVLMGRDDYHE
;
A
#
# COMPACT_ATOMS: atom_id res chain seq x y z
N MET A 1 -49.40 5.37 29.06
CA MET A 1 -48.16 4.58 28.90
C MET A 1 -47.39 5.14 27.72
N ILE A 2 -46.42 6.01 27.99
CA ILE A 2 -45.54 6.57 26.97
C ILE A 2 -44.34 5.63 26.93
N SER A 3 -44.23 4.82 25.88
CA SER A 3 -43.07 3.96 25.65
C SER A 3 -41.92 4.86 25.18
N HIS A 4 -40.93 5.07 26.06
CA HIS A 4 -39.63 5.57 25.66
C HIS A 4 -38.91 4.47 24.89
N ILE A 5 -38.75 4.70 23.59
CA ILE A 5 -37.81 3.93 22.77
C ILE A 5 -36.44 4.55 23.02
N GLU A 6 -35.61 3.89 23.83
CA GLU A 6 -34.19 4.18 23.90
C GLU A 6 -33.55 3.83 22.54
N PRO A 7 -32.68 4.67 21.98
CA PRO A 7 -31.90 4.27 20.82
C PRO A 7 -30.91 3.19 21.27
N ALA A 8 -31.01 2.02 20.65
CA ALA A 8 -30.00 0.99 20.79
C ALA A 8 -28.63 1.59 20.42
N ALA A 9 -27.72 1.68 21.39
CA ALA A 9 -26.34 2.06 21.17
C ALA A 9 -25.69 1.00 20.26
N GLY A 10 -25.68 1.27 18.95
CA GLY A 10 -24.85 0.52 18.01
C GLY A 10 -23.39 0.69 18.42
N LYS A 11 -22.67 -0.42 18.61
CA LYS A 11 -21.22 -0.40 18.86
C LYS A 11 -20.56 0.44 17.75
N SER A 12 -20.01 1.61 18.08
CA SER A 12 -19.32 2.41 17.08
C SER A 12 -18.07 1.66 16.63
N SER A 13 -18.03 1.24 15.37
CA SER A 13 -16.80 0.75 14.75
C SER A 13 -15.80 1.90 14.61
N ALA A 14 -14.51 1.57 14.48
CA ALA A 14 -13.48 2.56 14.21
C ALA A 14 -13.84 3.41 12.99
N PRO A 15 -13.48 4.71 12.98
CA PRO A 15 -13.72 5.58 11.84
C PRO A 15 -13.05 5.01 10.57
N THR A 16 -13.65 5.26 9.41
CA THR A 16 -13.09 4.85 8.13
C THR A 16 -12.28 5.98 7.52
N TYR A 17 -11.03 5.71 7.21
CA TYR A 17 -10.11 6.65 6.60
C TYR A 17 -10.11 6.47 5.09
N GLN A 18 -10.41 7.53 4.35
CA GLN A 18 -10.16 7.61 2.92
C GLN A 18 -8.77 8.19 2.69
N LEU A 19 -7.88 7.37 2.16
CA LEU A 19 -6.49 7.71 1.88
C LEU A 19 -6.28 7.90 0.38
N LYS A 20 -5.49 8.92 0.01
CA LYS A 20 -4.88 9.05 -1.30
C LYS A 20 -3.40 8.69 -1.18
N ILE A 21 -2.95 7.75 -2.00
CA ILE A 21 -1.57 7.27 -2.05
C ILE A 21 -1.01 7.65 -3.41
N VAL A 22 0.08 8.41 -3.45
CA VAL A 22 0.72 8.89 -4.68
C VAL A 22 2.17 8.47 -4.68
N LEU A 23 2.60 7.78 -5.74
CA LEU A 23 4.02 7.49 -5.96
C LEU A 23 4.74 8.77 -6.42
N LEU A 24 5.67 9.24 -5.61
CA LEU A 24 6.44 10.46 -5.88
C LEU A 24 7.37 10.27 -7.08
N GLY A 25 7.70 11.37 -7.76
CA GLY A 25 8.54 11.35 -8.96
C GLY A 25 7.88 10.81 -10.24
N SER A 26 6.75 10.10 -10.15
CA SER A 26 6.06 9.52 -11.31
C SER A 26 5.36 10.56 -12.20
N LYS A 27 5.53 10.45 -13.53
CA LYS A 27 4.85 11.29 -14.54
C LYS A 27 4.44 10.46 -15.76
N PRO A 28 3.13 10.35 -16.09
CA PRO A 28 1.97 10.86 -15.35
C PRO A 28 1.81 10.23 -13.95
N PRO A 29 1.06 10.86 -13.02
CA PRO A 29 0.94 10.37 -11.64
C PRO A 29 0.42 8.94 -11.57
N ILE A 30 1.06 8.13 -10.74
CA ILE A 30 0.60 6.79 -10.34
C ILE A 30 0.04 6.89 -8.93
N TRP A 31 -1.20 6.44 -8.72
CA TRP A 31 -1.88 6.64 -7.43
C TRP A 31 -3.00 5.65 -7.16
N ARG A 32 -3.37 5.51 -5.87
CA ARG A 32 -4.52 4.75 -5.37
C ARG A 32 -5.35 5.59 -4.40
N ARG A 33 -6.66 5.34 -4.37
CA ARG A 33 -7.54 5.84 -3.32
C ARG A 33 -8.15 4.67 -2.59
N LEU A 34 -7.90 4.59 -1.29
CA LEU A 34 -8.25 3.46 -0.44
C LEU A 34 -9.12 3.91 0.72
N GLN A 35 -10.00 3.04 1.19
CA GLN A 35 -10.66 3.15 2.48
C GLN A 35 -10.17 2.04 3.40
N VAL A 36 -9.79 2.40 4.61
CA VAL A 36 -9.28 1.48 5.63
C VAL A 36 -9.82 1.86 7.02
N PRO A 37 -9.92 0.91 7.97
CA PRO A 37 -10.22 1.24 9.37
C PRO A 37 -9.13 2.13 9.98
N GLY A 38 -9.52 3.11 10.79
CA GLY A 38 -8.59 3.98 11.51
C GLY A 38 -7.83 3.28 12.64
N ASP A 39 -8.34 2.14 13.12
CA ASP A 39 -7.67 1.26 14.09
C ASP A 39 -6.74 0.23 13.43
N ALA A 40 -6.58 0.29 12.09
CA ALA A 40 -5.57 -0.51 11.41
C ALA A 40 -4.18 -0.14 11.90
N SER A 41 -3.35 -1.14 12.22
CA SER A 41 -1.93 -0.91 12.44
C SER A 41 -1.23 -0.52 11.14
N LEU A 42 -0.11 0.18 11.24
CA LEU A 42 0.71 0.50 10.06
C LEU A 42 1.20 -0.76 9.34
N GLY A 43 1.53 -1.84 10.05
CA GLY A 43 1.88 -3.11 9.41
C GLY A 43 0.72 -3.75 8.63
N TRP A 44 -0.54 -3.57 9.07
CA TRP A 44 -1.69 -4.00 8.27
C TRP A 44 -1.91 -3.08 7.06
N LEU A 45 -1.71 -1.78 7.22
CA LEU A 45 -1.74 -0.82 6.12
C LEU A 45 -0.67 -1.15 5.07
N HIS A 46 0.54 -1.53 5.48
CA HIS A 46 1.58 -2.01 4.58
C HIS A 46 1.10 -3.19 3.72
N ALA A 47 0.48 -4.21 4.32
CA ALA A 47 -0.08 -5.33 3.56
C ALA A 47 -1.14 -4.89 2.53
N VAL A 48 -1.96 -3.90 2.88
CA VAL A 48 -2.92 -3.28 1.96
C VAL A 48 -2.23 -2.56 0.81
N LEU A 49 -1.18 -1.78 1.09
CA LEU A 49 -0.39 -1.06 0.09
C LEU A 49 0.27 -2.03 -0.88
N GLN A 50 0.90 -3.10 -0.38
CA GLN A 50 1.52 -4.13 -1.22
C GLN A 50 0.52 -4.72 -2.23
N VAL A 51 -0.69 -5.06 -1.77
CA VAL A 51 -1.76 -5.55 -2.65
C VAL A 51 -2.19 -4.48 -3.66
N ALA A 52 -2.48 -3.26 -3.20
CA ALA A 52 -3.05 -2.19 -4.02
C ALA A 52 -2.08 -1.61 -5.05
N LEU A 53 -0.78 -1.59 -4.72
CA LEU A 53 0.27 -1.05 -5.59
C LEU A 53 0.75 -2.10 -6.60
N GLY A 54 0.59 -3.40 -6.31
CA GLY A 54 1.03 -4.46 -7.25
C GLY A 54 2.41 -5.01 -6.93
N TRP A 55 2.90 -4.82 -5.70
CA TRP A 55 4.21 -5.27 -5.23
C TRP A 55 4.15 -6.57 -4.43
N THR A 56 5.30 -7.21 -4.28
CA THR A 56 5.41 -8.60 -3.81
C THR A 56 5.90 -8.72 -2.38
N ASN A 57 6.08 -7.60 -1.68
CA ASN A 57 6.65 -7.54 -0.34
C ASN A 57 8.03 -8.23 -0.27
N SER A 58 8.88 -7.95 -1.26
CA SER A 58 10.23 -8.51 -1.39
C SER A 58 11.29 -7.72 -0.64
N HIS A 59 11.01 -6.45 -0.32
CA HIS A 59 11.97 -5.52 0.25
C HIS A 59 11.48 -4.90 1.55
N LEU A 60 12.41 -4.28 2.27
CA LEU A 60 12.11 -3.51 3.48
C LEU A 60 11.25 -2.28 3.17
N HIS A 61 10.60 -1.77 4.21
CA HIS A 61 9.83 -0.55 4.14
C HIS A 61 9.82 0.20 5.47
N HIS A 62 9.35 1.44 5.43
CA HIS A 62 8.97 2.17 6.63
C HIS A 62 7.84 3.15 6.33
N PHE A 63 7.23 3.68 7.38
CA PHE A 63 6.41 4.88 7.32
C PHE A 63 7.13 6.03 8.00
N LEU A 64 7.08 7.21 7.39
CA LEU A 64 7.75 8.40 7.89
C LEU A 64 6.73 9.50 8.16
N THR A 65 6.69 9.98 9.40
CA THR A 65 5.95 11.19 9.76
C THR A 65 6.94 12.32 10.01
N ARG A 66 6.43 13.52 10.33
CA ARG A 66 7.28 14.62 10.80
C ARG A 66 8.07 14.27 12.07
N ASP A 67 7.51 13.44 12.94
CA ASP A 67 7.97 13.28 14.32
C ASP A 67 8.60 11.91 14.61
N ALA A 68 8.38 10.92 13.75
CA ALA A 68 8.84 9.55 13.96
C ALA A 68 8.89 8.74 12.67
N LEU A 69 9.84 7.80 12.63
CA LEU A 69 9.89 6.67 11.71
C LEU A 69 9.25 5.43 12.34
N TYR A 70 8.43 4.73 11.57
CA TYR A 70 7.75 3.50 11.97
C TYR A 70 8.15 2.37 11.03
N ALA A 71 8.65 1.26 11.58
CA ALA A 71 8.99 0.06 10.82
C ALA A 71 8.86 -1.18 11.71
N ASP A 72 9.03 -2.38 11.14
CA ASP A 72 9.15 -3.59 11.93
C ASP A 72 10.52 -3.63 12.62
N PRO A 73 10.60 -3.70 13.96
CA PRO A 73 11.88 -3.75 14.66
C PRO A 73 12.72 -4.99 14.31
N ARG A 74 12.09 -6.07 13.82
CA ARG A 74 12.79 -7.30 13.40
C ARG A 74 13.69 -7.06 12.19
N ASP A 75 13.30 -6.15 11.30
CA ASP A 75 14.03 -5.87 10.06
C ASP A 75 15.42 -5.26 10.33
N ASN A 76 15.56 -4.47 11.40
CA ASN A 76 16.84 -3.85 11.77
C ASN A 76 17.75 -4.78 12.58
N GLU A 77 17.18 -5.71 13.35
CA GLU A 77 17.94 -6.73 14.07
C GLU A 77 18.61 -7.71 13.09
N ASP A 78 17.91 -8.11 12.02
CA ASP A 78 18.43 -9.06 11.03
C ASP A 78 19.46 -8.45 10.08
N MET A 79 19.44 -7.12 9.89
CA MET A 79 20.31 -6.43 8.91
C MET A 79 21.53 -5.73 9.52
N GLY A 80 21.62 -5.61 10.85
CA GLY A 80 22.81 -5.05 11.53
C GLY A 80 23.06 -3.56 11.29
N PHE A 81 22.06 -2.80 10.81
CA PHE A 81 22.17 -1.37 10.50
C PHE A 81 22.21 -0.44 11.72
N GLY A 82 22.09 -0.97 12.94
CA GLY A 82 22.40 -0.27 14.19
C GLY A 82 21.41 0.81 14.66
N GLU A 83 20.61 1.38 13.76
CA GLU A 83 19.53 2.30 14.12
C GLU A 83 18.21 1.53 14.20
N GLN A 84 17.57 1.54 15.37
CA GLN A 84 16.22 0.98 15.53
C GLN A 84 15.17 2.00 15.04
N PRO A 85 14.00 1.55 14.54
CA PRO A 85 12.94 2.48 14.25
C PRO A 85 12.51 3.18 15.54
N ASP A 86 12.05 4.44 15.45
CA ASP A 86 11.55 5.16 16.62
C ASP A 86 10.36 4.43 17.24
N ARG A 87 9.53 3.80 16.40
CA ARG A 87 8.29 3.12 16.80
C ARG A 87 8.02 1.86 15.98
N ASP A 88 7.41 0.88 16.65
CA ASP A 88 6.95 -0.38 16.05
C ASP A 88 5.64 -0.19 15.26
N GLU A 89 5.67 -0.46 13.97
CA GLU A 89 4.52 -0.31 13.07
C GLU A 89 3.33 -1.22 13.40
N ALA A 90 3.55 -2.36 14.06
CA ALA A 90 2.50 -3.27 14.46
C ALA A 90 1.71 -2.74 15.66
N LYS A 91 2.26 -1.76 16.39
CA LYS A 91 1.65 -1.15 17.58
C LYS A 91 1.01 0.22 17.31
N ALA A 92 1.45 0.94 16.26
CA ALA A 92 0.92 2.24 15.89
C ALA A 92 -0.29 2.10 14.95
N THR A 93 -1.40 2.77 15.26
CA THR A 93 -2.58 2.79 14.38
C THR A 93 -2.59 4.00 13.46
N LEU A 94 -3.32 3.89 12.34
CA LEU A 94 -3.51 4.99 11.41
C LEU A 94 -4.09 6.24 12.09
N ALA A 95 -5.09 6.07 12.97
CA ALA A 95 -5.69 7.19 13.69
C ALA A 95 -4.75 7.87 14.70
N GLN A 96 -3.71 7.18 15.19
CA GLN A 96 -2.67 7.78 16.03
C GLN A 96 -1.65 8.56 15.19
N VAL A 97 -1.36 8.07 13.99
CA VAL A 97 -0.34 8.61 13.08
C VAL A 97 -0.87 9.82 12.31
N ALA A 98 -2.13 9.79 11.91
CA ALA A 98 -2.79 10.81 11.12
C ALA A 98 -4.21 11.07 11.67
N PRO A 99 -4.36 11.80 12.78
CA PRO A 99 -5.64 11.95 13.47
C PRO A 99 -6.67 12.83 12.74
N ASP A 100 -6.21 13.67 11.80
CA ASP A 100 -7.01 14.70 11.14
C ASP A 100 -7.10 14.47 9.63
N ALA A 101 -8.16 15.01 9.02
CA ALA A 101 -8.21 15.16 7.57
C ALA A 101 -7.07 16.10 7.10
N ASP A 102 -6.64 15.92 5.87
CA ASP A 102 -5.49 16.60 5.24
C ASP A 102 -4.12 16.28 5.89
N ALA A 103 -4.06 15.40 6.89
CA ALA A 103 -2.80 14.88 7.40
C ALA A 103 -2.05 14.10 6.29
N GLN A 104 -0.73 14.29 6.26
CA GLN A 104 0.17 13.66 5.29
C GLN A 104 1.33 12.94 5.97
N PHE A 105 1.72 11.79 5.42
CA PHE A 105 2.87 11.03 5.87
C PHE A 105 3.45 10.21 4.71
N GLY A 106 4.72 9.82 4.83
CA GLY A 106 5.46 9.05 3.84
C GLY A 106 5.34 7.54 4.04
N TYR A 107 5.45 6.80 2.94
CA TYR A 107 5.68 5.36 2.91
C TYR A 107 6.78 5.07 1.88
N GLU A 108 7.92 4.58 2.34
CA GLU A 108 9.02 4.15 1.47
C GLU A 108 9.05 2.62 1.44
N TYR A 109 9.16 2.06 0.23
CA TYR A 109 9.34 0.63 0.00
C TYR A 109 10.55 0.41 -0.89
N ASP A 110 11.32 -0.62 -0.57
CA ASP A 110 12.60 -0.93 -1.19
C ASP A 110 13.63 0.20 -1.03
N PHE A 111 14.51 0.09 -0.03
CA PHE A 111 15.55 1.08 0.22
C PHE A 111 16.66 1.09 -0.85
N GLY A 112 16.67 0.13 -1.78
CA GLY A 112 17.53 0.15 -2.95
C GLY A 112 16.98 1.07 -4.05
N ASP A 113 15.73 0.83 -4.45
CA ASP A 113 15.06 1.59 -5.50
C ASP A 113 14.39 2.88 -5.02
N SER A 114 14.16 3.00 -3.70
CA SER A 114 13.54 4.11 -2.99
C SER A 114 12.17 4.49 -3.55
N TRP A 115 11.21 3.57 -3.45
CA TRP A 115 9.83 3.83 -3.87
C TRP A 115 9.07 4.64 -2.82
N GLU A 116 9.20 5.97 -2.91
CA GLU A 116 8.56 6.91 -1.99
C GLU A 116 7.11 7.22 -2.36
N HIS A 117 6.20 7.10 -1.39
CA HIS A 117 4.80 7.49 -1.53
C HIS A 117 4.44 8.56 -0.53
N GLU A 118 3.65 9.53 -0.98
CA GLU A 118 2.90 10.40 -0.10
C GLU A 118 1.51 9.80 0.13
N ILE A 119 1.13 9.66 1.40
CA ILE A 119 -0.20 9.24 1.84
C ILE A 119 -0.89 10.45 2.47
N THR A 120 -2.04 10.84 1.91
CA THR A 120 -2.88 11.93 2.42
C THR A 120 -4.22 11.39 2.92
N VAL A 121 -4.66 11.80 4.10
CA VAL A 121 -6.01 11.53 4.62
C VAL A 121 -7.00 12.49 3.97
N GLU A 122 -7.66 12.08 2.88
CA GLU A 122 -8.65 12.93 2.21
C GLU A 122 -9.93 13.10 3.06
N LYS A 123 -10.37 12.05 3.76
CA LYS A 123 -11.58 12.07 4.60
C LYS A 123 -11.48 11.11 5.78
N ILE A 124 -12.09 11.50 6.89
CA ILE A 124 -12.39 10.62 8.02
C ILE A 124 -13.91 10.50 8.10
N LEU A 125 -14.43 9.31 7.85
CA LEU A 125 -15.86 9.02 7.80
C LEU A 125 -16.28 8.28 9.08
N PRO A 126 -17.55 8.40 9.50
CA PRO A 126 -18.11 7.51 10.51
C PRO A 126 -17.84 6.05 10.14
N GLY A 127 -17.57 5.20 11.14
CA GLY A 127 -17.30 3.79 10.89
C GLY A 127 -18.49 3.11 10.21
N GLU A 128 -18.31 2.66 8.97
CA GLU A 128 -19.29 1.81 8.29
C GLU A 128 -18.95 0.33 8.54
N ALA A 129 -19.96 -0.51 8.78
CA ALA A 129 -19.74 -1.93 9.06
C ALA A 129 -19.01 -2.67 7.91
N ALA A 130 -19.16 -2.20 6.67
CA ALA A 130 -18.55 -2.80 5.48
C ALA A 130 -17.03 -2.57 5.38
N THR A 131 -16.54 -1.42 5.83
CA THR A 131 -15.10 -1.09 5.88
C THR A 131 -14.48 -1.39 7.23
N ALA A 132 -15.27 -1.59 8.28
CA ALA A 132 -14.80 -1.84 9.65
C ALA A 132 -13.83 -3.03 9.80
N THR A 133 -13.75 -3.94 8.82
CA THR A 133 -12.86 -5.12 8.88
C THR A 133 -12.12 -5.40 7.56
N THR A 134 -12.15 -4.50 6.58
CA THR A 134 -11.51 -4.72 5.28
C THR A 134 -11.09 -3.42 4.61
N ALA A 135 -10.13 -3.52 3.68
CA ALA A 135 -9.72 -2.41 2.85
C ALA A 135 -10.54 -2.39 1.55
N LEU A 136 -10.85 -1.19 1.06
CA LEU A 136 -11.56 -0.99 -0.20
C LEU A 136 -10.80 0.02 -1.07
N CYS A 137 -10.41 -0.37 -2.27
CA CYS A 137 -9.97 0.57 -3.29
C CYS A 137 -11.19 1.21 -3.96
N LEU A 138 -11.25 2.53 -3.93
CA LEU A 138 -12.31 3.32 -4.56
C LEU A 138 -11.95 3.69 -6.00
N ASP A 139 -10.68 4.00 -6.23
CA ASP A 139 -10.20 4.54 -7.49
C ASP A 139 -8.65 4.46 -7.57
N GLY A 140 -8.10 4.70 -8.74
CA GLY A 140 -6.67 4.75 -8.97
C GLY A 140 -6.33 4.90 -10.44
N ALA A 141 -5.06 5.12 -10.72
CA ALA A 141 -4.58 5.19 -12.09
C ALA A 141 -3.19 4.57 -12.22
N ARG A 142 -2.98 3.94 -13.38
CA ARG A 142 -1.70 3.39 -13.86
C ARG A 142 -1.16 2.22 -13.04
N ALA A 143 -0.37 1.38 -13.70
CA ALA A 143 0.36 0.31 -13.02
C ALA A 143 1.52 0.93 -12.25
N CYS A 144 1.81 0.43 -11.06
CA CYS A 144 3.05 0.80 -10.38
C CYS A 144 4.26 0.19 -11.11
N PRO A 145 5.46 0.75 -10.91
CA PRO A 145 6.69 0.20 -11.43
C PRO A 145 6.86 -1.27 -11.04
N PRO A 146 7.38 -2.14 -11.94
CA PRO A 146 7.81 -3.47 -11.58
C PRO A 146 8.87 -3.43 -10.47
N GLU A 147 8.92 -4.49 -9.66
CA GLU A 147 10.01 -4.71 -8.68
C GLU A 147 11.38 -4.64 -9.38
N ASP A 148 12.39 -4.16 -8.66
CA ASP A 148 13.79 -4.13 -9.09
C ASP A 148 14.07 -3.39 -10.42
N CYS A 149 13.24 -2.42 -10.80
CA CYS A 149 13.41 -1.70 -12.06
C CYS A 149 14.33 -0.47 -11.95
N GLY A 150 14.94 -0.21 -10.79
CA GLY A 150 15.94 0.84 -10.59
C GLY A 150 15.34 2.19 -10.20
N GLY A 151 14.31 2.19 -9.38
CA GLY A 151 13.64 3.40 -8.89
C GLY A 151 12.96 4.21 -10.00
N ILE A 152 12.56 5.44 -9.69
CA ILE A 152 11.81 6.30 -10.62
C ILE A 152 12.56 6.53 -11.95
N TRP A 153 13.89 6.63 -11.90
CA TRP A 153 14.71 6.82 -13.09
C TRP A 153 14.79 5.56 -13.95
N GLY A 154 15.05 4.41 -13.33
CA GLY A 154 15.07 3.12 -14.04
C GLY A 154 13.71 2.78 -14.64
N TYR A 155 12.62 3.06 -13.93
CA TYR A 155 11.27 2.95 -14.48
C TYR A 155 11.04 3.85 -15.70
N ALA A 156 11.49 5.11 -15.65
CA ALA A 156 11.35 6.01 -16.78
C ALA A 156 12.13 5.53 -18.02
N GLU A 157 13.34 5.00 -17.83
CA GLU A 157 14.12 4.39 -18.91
C GLU A 157 13.48 3.11 -19.43
N LEU A 158 12.96 2.25 -18.55
CA LEU A 158 12.21 1.06 -18.94
C LEU A 158 11.03 1.44 -19.86
N LEU A 159 10.22 2.43 -19.48
CA LEU A 159 9.11 2.88 -20.32
C LEU A 159 9.55 3.40 -21.70
N LYS A 160 10.66 4.14 -21.77
CA LYS A 160 11.23 4.62 -23.04
C LYS A 160 11.67 3.44 -23.91
N THR A 161 12.36 2.46 -23.32
CA THR A 161 12.84 1.25 -24.00
C THR A 161 11.68 0.41 -24.52
N LEU A 162 10.62 0.20 -23.73
CA LEU A 162 9.45 -0.57 -24.15
C LEU A 162 8.64 0.13 -25.24
N LYS A 163 8.61 1.46 -25.26
CA LYS A 163 7.92 2.24 -26.30
C LYS A 163 8.63 2.21 -27.66
N ASN A 164 9.93 1.93 -27.70
CA ASN A 164 10.73 1.91 -28.91
C ASN A 164 11.17 0.48 -29.29
N PRO A 165 10.47 -0.22 -30.21
CA PRO A 165 10.85 -1.55 -30.67
C PRO A 165 12.25 -1.65 -31.30
N LYS A 166 12.85 -0.53 -31.71
CA LYS A 166 14.20 -0.46 -32.29
C LYS A 166 15.27 -0.14 -31.24
N HIS A 167 14.90 0.08 -29.98
CA HIS A 167 15.88 0.30 -28.92
C HIS A 167 16.74 -0.96 -28.76
N PRO A 168 18.08 -0.84 -28.62
CA PRO A 168 18.97 -2.00 -28.50
C PRO A 168 18.56 -2.97 -27.36
N GLU A 169 18.05 -2.42 -26.25
CA GLU A 169 17.64 -3.19 -25.08
C GLU A 169 16.17 -3.62 -25.09
N HIS A 170 15.39 -3.29 -26.14
CA HIS A 170 13.94 -3.53 -26.16
C HIS A 170 13.58 -5.01 -25.92
N LYS A 171 14.30 -5.92 -26.59
CA LYS A 171 14.07 -7.36 -26.47
C LYS A 171 14.47 -7.87 -25.09
N THR A 172 15.65 -7.47 -24.62
CA THR A 172 16.17 -7.87 -23.29
C THR A 172 15.27 -7.39 -22.17
N MET A 173 14.76 -6.16 -22.21
CA MET A 173 13.85 -5.65 -21.18
C MET A 173 12.48 -6.32 -21.20
N LYS A 174 11.98 -6.73 -22.38
CA LYS A 174 10.76 -7.56 -22.46
C LYS A 174 10.97 -8.96 -21.90
N GLU A 175 12.13 -9.56 -22.15
CA GLU A 175 12.49 -10.87 -21.58
C GLU A 175 12.66 -10.77 -20.06
N TRP A 176 13.31 -9.72 -19.55
CA TRP A 176 13.46 -9.44 -18.12
C TRP A 176 12.11 -9.27 -17.42
N LEU A 177 11.17 -8.53 -18.02
CA LEU A 177 9.81 -8.41 -17.48
C LEU A 177 9.08 -9.74 -17.37
N GLY A 178 9.40 -10.72 -18.23
CA GLY A 178 8.79 -12.05 -18.26
C GLY A 178 7.29 -12.09 -18.63
N ARG A 179 6.62 -10.93 -18.71
CA ARG A 179 5.19 -10.78 -19.01
C ARG A 179 4.89 -9.43 -19.69
N PRO A 180 3.76 -9.30 -20.41
CA PRO A 180 3.31 -8.01 -20.90
C PRO A 180 3.14 -6.99 -19.77
N PHE A 181 3.64 -5.77 -19.98
CA PHE A 181 3.49 -4.66 -19.04
C PHE A 181 2.79 -3.49 -19.73
N ASP A 182 1.63 -3.09 -19.19
CA ASP A 182 0.91 -1.88 -19.60
C ASP A 182 0.94 -0.85 -18.47
N ALA A 183 1.75 0.20 -18.65
CA ALA A 183 1.91 1.28 -17.69
C ALA A 183 0.62 2.10 -17.46
N ALA A 184 -0.36 2.03 -18.35
CA ALA A 184 -1.64 2.72 -18.20
C ALA A 184 -2.68 1.88 -17.45
N ALA A 185 -2.48 0.57 -17.33
CA ALA A 185 -3.47 -0.35 -16.78
C ALA A 185 -3.64 -0.17 -15.27
N PHE A 186 -4.89 -0.15 -14.82
CA PHE A 186 -5.26 -0.30 -13.42
C PHE A 186 -6.70 -0.81 -13.33
N ASP A 187 -6.98 -1.73 -12.40
CA ASP A 187 -8.29 -2.37 -12.24
C ASP A 187 -8.70 -2.39 -10.77
N VAL A 188 -9.63 -1.50 -10.41
CA VAL A 188 -10.20 -1.38 -9.06
C VAL A 188 -10.88 -2.67 -8.60
N ALA A 189 -11.60 -3.36 -9.50
CA ALA A 189 -12.32 -4.57 -9.15
C ALA A 189 -11.35 -5.73 -8.86
N LYS A 190 -10.30 -5.88 -9.69
CA LYS A 190 -9.23 -6.85 -9.44
C LYS A 190 -8.49 -6.53 -8.14
N THR A 191 -8.14 -5.27 -7.88
CA THR A 191 -7.52 -4.88 -6.60
C THR A 191 -8.40 -5.26 -5.41
N ASN A 192 -9.70 -4.95 -5.46
CA ASN A 192 -10.65 -5.27 -4.40
C ASN A 192 -10.86 -6.77 -4.19
N LEU A 193 -10.79 -7.59 -5.24
CA LEU A 193 -10.83 -9.04 -5.12
C LEU A 193 -9.72 -9.56 -4.20
N TRP A 194 -8.52 -8.99 -4.30
CA TRP A 194 -7.36 -9.42 -3.51
C TRP A 194 -7.29 -8.76 -2.13
N LEU A 195 -7.70 -7.49 -1.99
CA LEU A 195 -7.81 -6.83 -0.69
C LEU A 195 -8.73 -7.59 0.28
N ARG A 196 -9.84 -8.15 -0.23
CA ARG A 196 -10.77 -8.98 0.58
C ARG A 196 -10.15 -10.26 1.12
N LYS A 197 -9.00 -10.69 0.61
CA LYS A 197 -8.30 -11.90 1.09
C LYS A 197 -7.35 -11.62 2.26
N LEU A 198 -7.04 -10.35 2.53
CA LEU A 198 -6.26 -9.97 3.70
C LEU A 198 -7.06 -10.26 4.98
N LYS A 199 -6.38 -10.80 5.99
CA LYS A 199 -6.97 -11.08 7.30
C LYS A 199 -6.98 -9.82 8.15
N TRP A 200 -8.07 -9.63 8.89
CA TRP A 200 -8.21 -8.55 9.87
C TRP A 200 -8.13 -9.11 11.30
N PRO A 201 -7.53 -8.41 12.27
CA PRO A 201 -6.82 -7.12 12.14
C PRO A 201 -5.33 -7.24 11.81
N ARG A 202 -4.82 -8.46 11.64
CA ARG A 202 -3.40 -8.71 11.33
C ARG A 202 -3.26 -9.72 10.21
N VAL A 203 -2.22 -9.55 9.41
CA VAL A 203 -1.80 -10.47 8.35
C VAL A 203 -0.38 -10.91 8.67
N THR A 204 -0.13 -12.21 8.73
CA THR A 204 1.25 -12.70 8.85
C THR A 204 1.94 -12.66 7.48
N GLU A 205 3.27 -12.61 7.44
CA GLU A 205 4.05 -12.64 6.18
C GLU A 205 3.66 -13.82 5.28
N ALA A 206 3.48 -15.01 5.85
CA ALA A 206 3.03 -16.19 5.10
C ALA A 206 1.63 -16.03 4.49
N GLN A 207 0.70 -15.37 5.21
CA GLN A 207 -0.63 -15.07 4.68
C GLN A 207 -0.56 -14.01 3.57
N LEU A 208 0.24 -12.97 3.75
CA LEU A 208 0.44 -11.93 2.75
C LEU A 208 1.05 -12.52 1.48
N ARG A 209 2.14 -13.29 1.61
CA ARG A 209 2.79 -14.00 0.49
C ARG A 209 1.79 -14.81 -0.33
N LYS A 210 0.92 -15.59 0.34
CA LYS A 210 -0.12 -16.36 -0.35
C LYS A 210 -1.12 -15.49 -1.13
N VAL A 211 -1.48 -14.32 -0.60
CA VAL A 211 -2.35 -13.36 -1.30
C VAL A 211 -1.64 -12.78 -2.51
N LEU A 212 -0.38 -12.37 -2.37
CA LEU A 212 0.41 -11.73 -3.44
C LEU A 212 0.72 -12.72 -4.57
N MET A 213 1.16 -13.94 -4.25
CA MET A 213 1.39 -14.98 -5.26
C MET A 213 0.13 -15.31 -6.06
N GLY A 214 -1.02 -15.40 -5.38
CA GLY A 214 -2.30 -15.61 -6.05
C GLY A 214 -2.69 -14.45 -6.96
N ARG A 215 -2.37 -13.20 -6.59
CA ARG A 215 -2.68 -12.00 -7.38
C ARG A 215 -1.91 -11.96 -8.70
N ASP A 216 -0.65 -12.38 -8.64
CA ASP A 216 0.31 -12.24 -9.74
C ASP A 216 0.42 -13.48 -10.61
N ASP A 217 -0.47 -14.46 -10.39
CA ASP A 217 -0.52 -15.75 -11.11
C ASP A 217 0.81 -16.52 -11.04
N TYR A 218 1.58 -16.34 -9.95
CA TYR A 218 2.75 -17.15 -9.66
C TYR A 218 2.29 -18.49 -9.09
N HIS A 219 2.47 -19.55 -9.86
CA HIS A 219 2.35 -20.92 -9.40
C HIS A 219 3.74 -21.42 -8.97
N GLU A 220 3.85 -21.83 -7.71
CA GLU A 220 4.98 -22.61 -7.17
C GLU A 220 5.19 -23.92 -7.94
#